data_AF-A0AAW8KWX4-F1
#
_entry.id   AF-A0AAW8KWX4-F1
#
_cell.length_a   1.000
_cell.length_b   1.000
_cell.length_c   1.000
_cell.angle_alpha   90.00
_cell.angle_beta   90.00
_cell.angle_gamma   90.00
#
_symmetry.space_group_name_H-M   'P 1'
#
loop_
_entity.id
_entity.type
_entity.pdbx_description
1 polymer ?
#
loop_
_entity_poly.entity_id
_entity_poly.type
_entity_poly.pdbx_seq_one_letter_code
_entity_poly.pdbx_strand_id
1 'polypeptide(L)'
;LNTQAFAHGGKADMVSLYQNMSEQGAKVIKDDFTNTYTITKGSIVVRAKPNSNQVLVNGKPFKLSVPLLIKDGKPVIGKDFFNEVFQSGLDQTFKVENTFHPLNSLNSDEIKKTFDVINRSKYAYKNMRFAELKLKEPEKAKVWDYFINHKEFKEDRIASFILLKGSQAIEGEVNLNTQQVTKWNVLKDTHGMVLLDNFEAVQRVIETSKEYQEALRKRGITDVKKVIATPLTVGYFGGKDGLDKQLNILKVVAYLDVGDGNYWAHPIENLVAVVDLDKEKIIKIEEGSIIPVPMANRPYMSNKPVPSKLKPLNITEPEGKNFSITGQTIHWGNWCLHVALDSRVGLQLSTVTYKDKGVKRKVMYEGNLGGMVVPYGDPDIGWYFKSYLDSGEYGMGTLTSSILPGTDAP
;
A
#
# COMPACT_ATOMS: atom_id res chain seq x y z
N LEU A 1 -42.65 -8.83 27.55
CA LEU A 1 -43.45 -8.42 26.38
C LEU A 1 -42.74 -8.90 25.12
N ASN A 2 -43.22 -10.01 24.54
CA ASN A 2 -42.72 -10.61 23.30
C ASN A 2 -43.13 -9.73 22.10
N THR A 3 -42.44 -8.63 21.85
CA THR A 3 -42.54 -7.93 20.57
C THR A 3 -41.76 -8.73 19.53
N GLN A 4 -42.46 -9.59 18.78
CA GLN A 4 -41.93 -10.18 17.56
C GLN A 4 -41.83 -9.07 16.52
N ALA A 5 -40.61 -8.79 16.05
CA ALA A 5 -40.39 -7.90 14.93
C ALA A 5 -40.70 -8.65 13.62
N PHE A 6 -41.30 -7.95 12.66
CA PHE A 6 -41.60 -8.49 11.33
C PHE A 6 -40.82 -7.71 10.27
N ALA A 7 -40.29 -8.41 9.28
CA ALA A 7 -39.63 -7.85 8.11
C ALA A 7 -40.18 -8.55 6.85
N HIS A 8 -40.48 -7.79 5.80
CA HIS A 8 -40.94 -8.34 4.51
C HIS A 8 -42.07 -9.39 4.59
N GLY A 9 -43.01 -9.23 5.53
CA GLY A 9 -44.15 -10.15 5.71
C GLY A 9 -43.85 -11.43 6.52
N GLY A 10 -42.63 -11.59 7.07
CA GLY A 10 -42.24 -12.71 7.94
C GLY A 10 -41.60 -12.26 9.26
N LYS A 11 -41.31 -13.21 10.16
CA LYS A 11 -40.62 -12.96 11.44
C LYS A 11 -39.19 -12.51 11.15
N ALA A 12 -38.78 -11.37 11.72
CA ALA A 12 -37.43 -10.83 11.52
C ALA A 12 -36.39 -11.62 12.32
N ASP A 13 -35.30 -12.00 11.65
CA ASP A 13 -34.11 -12.54 12.30
C ASP A 13 -33.33 -11.40 12.96
N MET A 14 -33.21 -11.46 14.29
CA MET A 14 -32.57 -10.44 15.10
C MET A 14 -31.16 -10.86 15.49
N VAL A 15 -30.20 -9.93 15.37
CA VAL A 15 -28.79 -10.12 15.74
C VAL A 15 -28.33 -9.05 16.72
N SER A 16 -27.25 -9.33 17.45
CA SER A 16 -26.61 -8.36 18.35
C SER A 16 -26.07 -7.18 17.54
N LEU A 17 -26.41 -5.95 17.93
CA LEU A 17 -25.88 -4.73 17.29
C LEU A 17 -24.34 -4.71 17.36
N TYR A 18 -23.76 -4.92 18.55
CA TYR A 18 -22.32 -4.82 18.75
C TYR A 18 -21.55 -5.86 17.95
N GLN A 19 -22.00 -7.10 17.95
CA GLN A 19 -21.34 -8.18 17.23
C GLN A 19 -21.41 -7.96 15.73
N ASN A 20 -22.62 -7.70 15.20
CA ASN A 20 -22.82 -7.51 13.77
C ASN A 20 -22.04 -6.30 13.24
N MET A 21 -22.03 -5.17 13.98
CA MET A 21 -21.25 -4.00 13.58
C MET A 21 -19.74 -4.27 13.67
N SER A 22 -19.26 -4.95 14.72
CA SER A 22 -17.84 -5.28 14.86
C SER A 22 -17.35 -6.22 13.76
N GLU A 23 -18.13 -7.24 13.38
CA GLU A 23 -17.83 -8.15 12.26
C GLU A 23 -17.75 -7.40 10.93
N GLN A 24 -18.48 -6.29 10.79
CA GLN A 24 -18.44 -5.41 9.64
C GLN A 24 -17.36 -4.31 9.75
N GLY A 25 -16.57 -4.28 10.82
CA GLY A 25 -15.55 -3.23 11.04
C GLY A 25 -16.14 -1.85 11.39
N ALA A 26 -17.39 -1.79 11.86
CA ALA A 26 -18.03 -0.58 12.35
C ALA A 26 -17.87 -0.44 13.87
N LYS A 27 -17.68 0.80 14.34
CA LYS A 27 -17.61 1.14 15.77
C LYS A 27 -18.99 1.56 16.28
N VAL A 28 -19.35 1.12 17.48
CA VAL A 28 -20.61 1.48 18.14
C VAL A 28 -20.31 2.17 19.48
N ILE A 29 -20.90 3.33 19.70
CA ILE A 29 -20.83 4.08 20.96
C ILE A 29 -22.25 4.33 21.46
N LYS A 30 -22.53 3.97 22.71
CA LYS A 30 -23.79 4.28 23.37
C LYS A 30 -23.63 5.56 24.19
N ASP A 31 -24.58 6.46 24.02
CA ASP A 31 -24.81 7.58 24.94
C ASP A 31 -25.95 7.18 25.89
N ASP A 32 -25.61 6.98 27.17
CA ASP A 32 -26.58 6.57 28.19
C ASP A 32 -27.54 7.69 28.56
N PHE A 33 -27.14 8.96 28.45
CA PHE A 33 -27.98 10.10 28.79
C PHE A 33 -29.08 10.30 27.75
N THR A 34 -28.74 10.22 26.46
CA THR A 34 -29.73 10.37 25.37
C THR A 34 -30.36 9.04 24.94
N ASN A 35 -29.90 7.92 25.50
CA ASN A 35 -30.24 6.55 25.09
C ASN A 35 -30.12 6.37 23.57
N THR A 36 -28.99 6.82 23.00
CA THR A 36 -28.72 6.81 21.56
C THR A 36 -27.48 6.00 21.25
N TYR A 37 -27.50 5.28 20.14
CA TYR A 37 -26.35 4.56 19.59
C TYR A 37 -25.80 5.32 18.40
N THR A 38 -24.50 5.61 18.44
CA THR A 38 -23.75 6.17 17.31
C THR A 38 -22.92 5.05 16.70
N ILE A 39 -23.17 4.75 15.43
CA ILE A 39 -22.47 3.70 14.67
C ILE A 39 -21.66 4.38 13.58
N THR A 40 -20.37 4.09 13.49
CA THR A 40 -19.47 4.72 12.51
C THR A 40 -18.68 3.68 11.71
N LYS A 41 -18.68 3.81 10.38
CA LYS A 41 -17.82 3.04 9.46
C LYS A 41 -17.43 3.92 8.28
N GLY A 42 -16.14 4.21 8.13
CA GLY A 42 -15.65 5.13 7.09
C GLY A 42 -16.31 6.50 7.20
N SER A 43 -16.96 6.94 6.12
CA SER A 43 -17.71 8.21 6.04
C SER A 43 -19.13 8.17 6.62
N ILE A 44 -19.60 7.00 7.04
CA ILE A 44 -20.99 6.82 7.49
C ILE A 44 -21.06 6.99 9.00
N VAL A 45 -21.94 7.89 9.43
CA VAL A 45 -22.34 8.09 10.83
C VAL A 45 -23.84 7.83 10.95
N VAL A 46 -24.21 6.81 11.73
CA VAL A 46 -25.60 6.46 12.01
C VAL A 46 -25.93 6.83 13.45
N ARG A 47 -27.00 7.60 13.68
CA ARG A 47 -27.58 7.81 15.01
C ARG A 47 -28.90 7.06 15.09
N ALA A 48 -28.96 6.09 16.00
CA ALA A 48 -30.12 5.22 16.18
C ALA A 48 -30.62 5.29 17.62
N LYS A 49 -31.94 5.46 17.78
CA LYS A 49 -32.60 5.39 19.09
C LYS A 49 -33.39 4.08 19.17
N PRO A 50 -33.30 3.32 20.28
CA PRO A 50 -34.10 2.12 20.43
C PRO A 50 -35.60 2.40 20.32
N ASN A 51 -36.33 1.43 19.77
CA ASN A 51 -37.77 1.46 19.52
C ASN A 51 -38.22 2.56 18.53
N SER A 52 -37.29 3.15 17.78
CA SER A 52 -37.60 3.99 16.63
C SER A 52 -37.47 3.19 15.35
N ASN A 53 -38.44 3.33 14.44
CA ASN A 53 -38.36 2.82 13.07
C ASN A 53 -37.57 3.76 12.16
N GLN A 54 -36.86 4.74 12.71
CA GLN A 54 -36.11 5.74 11.97
C GLN A 54 -34.75 5.96 12.60
N VAL A 55 -33.74 6.13 11.75
CA VAL A 55 -32.38 6.50 12.13
C VAL A 55 -31.95 7.72 11.35
N LEU A 56 -30.88 8.37 11.81
CA LEU A 56 -30.18 9.39 11.02
C LEU A 56 -28.93 8.76 10.41
N VAL A 57 -28.78 8.85 9.09
CA VAL A 57 -27.57 8.44 8.35
C VAL A 57 -26.96 9.70 7.77
N ASN A 58 -25.77 10.08 8.24
CA ASN A 58 -25.14 11.35 7.90
C ASN A 58 -26.12 12.53 8.07
N GLY A 59 -26.81 12.57 9.21
CA GLY A 59 -27.82 13.58 9.54
C GLY A 59 -29.16 13.45 8.82
N LYS A 60 -29.28 12.60 7.79
CA LYS A 60 -30.51 12.43 7.00
C LYS A 60 -31.41 11.33 7.57
N PRO A 61 -32.73 11.54 7.62
CA PRO A 61 -33.67 10.53 8.08
C PRO A 61 -33.71 9.31 7.16
N PHE A 62 -33.67 8.11 7.74
CA PHE A 62 -33.82 6.85 7.06
C PHE A 62 -34.79 5.93 7.82
N LYS A 63 -35.78 5.35 7.14
CA LYS A 63 -36.76 4.46 7.75
C LYS A 63 -36.25 3.03 7.71
N LEU A 64 -36.17 2.40 8.88
CA LEU A 64 -35.78 1.00 9.04
C LEU A 64 -36.95 0.07 8.77
N SER A 65 -36.63 -1.07 8.16
CA SER A 65 -37.53 -2.21 8.03
C SER A 65 -37.80 -2.85 9.39
N VAL A 66 -36.77 -2.93 10.24
CA VAL A 66 -36.86 -3.41 11.62
C VAL A 66 -36.20 -2.41 12.57
N PRO A 67 -36.93 -1.88 13.58
CA PRO A 67 -36.36 -1.00 14.59
C PRO A 67 -35.17 -1.63 15.32
N LEU A 68 -34.22 -0.79 15.74
CA LEU A 68 -33.30 -1.16 16.82
C LEU A 68 -34.11 -1.41 18.10
N LEU A 69 -33.98 -2.58 18.72
CA LEU A 69 -34.70 -2.93 19.95
C LEU A 69 -33.73 -3.22 21.09
N ILE A 70 -34.22 -3.16 22.33
CA ILE A 70 -33.51 -3.70 23.50
C ILE A 70 -34.17 -5.02 23.90
N LYS A 71 -33.43 -6.12 23.81
CA LYS A 71 -33.88 -7.45 24.25
C LYS A 71 -32.94 -7.96 25.32
N ASP A 72 -33.47 -8.30 26.49
CA ASP A 72 -32.70 -8.79 27.65
C ASP A 72 -31.53 -7.85 28.01
N GLY A 73 -31.79 -6.54 27.95
CA GLY A 73 -30.79 -5.49 28.22
C GLY A 73 -29.76 -5.26 27.11
N LYS A 74 -29.83 -5.99 25.98
CA LYS A 74 -28.88 -5.89 24.87
C LYS A 74 -29.53 -5.26 23.62
N PRO A 75 -28.80 -4.37 22.91
CA PRO A 75 -29.29 -3.82 21.65
C PRO A 75 -29.26 -4.87 20.54
N VAL A 76 -30.39 -5.06 19.87
CA VAL A 76 -30.56 -5.98 18.75
C VAL A 76 -31.14 -5.27 17.54
N ILE A 77 -30.70 -5.66 16.36
CA ILE A 77 -31.10 -5.14 15.05
C ILE A 77 -31.58 -6.29 14.16
N GLY A 78 -32.33 -5.98 13.10
CA GLY A 78 -32.58 -6.95 12.04
C GLY A 78 -31.28 -7.33 11.33
N LYS A 79 -31.16 -8.58 10.88
CA LYS A 79 -29.97 -9.10 10.18
C LYS A 79 -29.54 -8.22 8.98
N ASP A 80 -30.49 -7.62 8.29
CA ASP A 80 -30.26 -6.81 7.09
C ASP A 80 -29.97 -5.33 7.37
N PHE A 81 -30.04 -4.89 8.64
CA PHE A 81 -29.84 -3.50 9.04
C PHE A 81 -28.56 -2.89 8.46
N PHE A 82 -27.46 -3.65 8.45
CA PHE A 82 -26.19 -3.16 7.91
C PHE A 82 -26.32 -2.80 6.42
N ASN A 83 -26.83 -3.71 5.59
CA ASN A 83 -27.00 -3.46 4.16
C ASN A 83 -28.02 -2.34 3.92
N GLU A 84 -29.14 -2.39 4.61
CA GLU A 84 -30.22 -1.40 4.50
C GLU A 84 -29.71 0.03 4.76
N VAL A 85 -28.92 0.21 5.83
CA VAL A 85 -28.43 1.54 6.25
C VAL A 85 -27.19 1.96 5.49
N PHE A 86 -26.17 1.11 5.41
CA PHE A 86 -24.86 1.47 4.84
C PHE A 86 -24.84 1.43 3.31
N GLN A 87 -25.86 0.85 2.66
CA GLN A 87 -26.06 0.89 1.20
C GLN A 87 -27.30 1.72 0.81
N SER A 88 -27.87 2.49 1.73
CA SER A 88 -29.06 3.35 1.48
C SER A 88 -28.87 4.41 0.40
N GLY A 89 -27.63 4.68 -0.02
CA GLY A 89 -27.28 5.80 -0.88
C GLY A 89 -27.28 7.15 -0.15
N LEU A 90 -27.52 7.19 1.17
CA LEU A 90 -27.46 8.44 1.93
C LEU A 90 -26.03 8.92 2.18
N ASP A 91 -25.05 8.01 2.15
CA ASP A 91 -23.66 8.39 2.03
C ASP A 91 -23.35 8.83 0.60
N GLN A 92 -22.88 10.07 0.48
CA GLN A 92 -22.53 10.70 -0.79
C GLN A 92 -21.02 10.92 -0.92
N THR A 93 -20.24 10.35 0.01
CA THR A 93 -18.78 10.46 0.01
C THR A 93 -18.18 9.72 -1.17
N PHE A 94 -18.67 8.52 -1.49
CA PHE A 94 -18.23 7.75 -2.65
C PHE A 94 -19.33 7.73 -3.72
N LYS A 95 -18.94 8.01 -4.96
CA LYS A 95 -19.83 8.03 -6.13
C LYS A 95 -19.25 7.18 -7.23
N VAL A 96 -20.12 6.56 -8.01
CA VAL A 96 -19.74 5.78 -9.18
C VAL A 96 -19.22 6.72 -10.26
N GLU A 97 -18.06 6.38 -10.82
CA GLU A 97 -17.54 7.00 -12.03
C GLU A 97 -18.14 6.30 -13.24
N ASN A 98 -19.04 6.99 -13.95
CA ASN A 98 -19.69 6.44 -15.15
C ASN A 98 -18.83 6.58 -16.42
N THR A 99 -17.81 7.44 -16.37
CA THR A 99 -16.86 7.65 -17.47
C THR A 99 -15.47 7.70 -16.87
N PHE A 100 -14.66 6.69 -17.15
CA PHE A 100 -13.33 6.56 -16.57
C PHE A 100 -12.47 7.79 -16.87
N HIS A 101 -11.87 8.37 -15.84
CA HIS A 101 -10.83 9.36 -16.01
C HIS A 101 -9.66 8.75 -16.80
N PRO A 102 -9.11 9.44 -17.83
CA PRO A 102 -8.02 8.91 -18.67
C PRO A 102 -6.78 8.49 -17.90
N LEU A 103 -6.53 9.10 -16.73
CA LEU A 103 -5.39 8.80 -15.85
C LEU A 103 -5.67 7.73 -14.80
N ASN A 104 -6.84 7.09 -14.80
CA ASN A 104 -7.08 5.98 -13.88
C ASN A 104 -6.02 4.88 -14.06
N SER A 105 -5.36 4.49 -12.97
CA SER A 105 -4.40 3.38 -12.95
C SER A 105 -4.99 2.11 -13.57
N LEU A 106 -4.11 1.19 -13.99
CA LEU A 106 -4.54 -0.12 -14.44
C LEU A 106 -5.31 -0.82 -13.32
N ASN A 107 -6.51 -1.31 -13.63
CA ASN A 107 -7.25 -2.13 -12.69
C ASN A 107 -6.72 -3.59 -12.69
N SER A 108 -7.23 -4.41 -11.77
CA SER A 108 -6.80 -5.82 -11.65
C SER A 108 -6.95 -6.62 -12.94
N ASP A 109 -8.01 -6.39 -13.70
CA ASP A 109 -8.29 -7.12 -14.94
C ASP A 109 -7.38 -6.65 -16.08
N GLU A 110 -7.05 -5.36 -16.14
CA GLU A 110 -6.09 -4.81 -17.09
C GLU A 110 -4.66 -5.30 -16.81
N ILE A 111 -4.28 -5.42 -15.53
CA ILE A 111 -3.01 -6.02 -15.11
C ILE A 111 -2.93 -7.48 -15.56
N LYS A 112 -3.96 -8.29 -15.25
CA LYS A 112 -4.03 -9.71 -15.67
C LYS A 112 -4.02 -9.84 -17.19
N LYS A 113 -4.82 -9.03 -17.89
CA LYS A 113 -4.86 -9.02 -19.36
C LYS A 113 -3.49 -8.68 -19.94
N THR A 114 -2.77 -7.72 -19.37
CA THR A 114 -1.41 -7.37 -19.81
C THR A 114 -0.48 -8.58 -19.70
N PHE A 115 -0.48 -9.25 -18.55
CA PHE A 115 0.27 -10.49 -18.35
C PHE A 115 -0.12 -11.57 -19.37
N ASP A 116 -1.41 -11.83 -19.56
CA ASP A 116 -1.90 -12.87 -20.47
C ASP A 116 -1.54 -12.59 -21.94
N VAL A 117 -1.52 -11.33 -22.35
CA VAL A 117 -1.08 -10.91 -23.69
C VAL A 117 0.41 -11.19 -23.87
N ILE A 118 1.25 -10.80 -22.89
CA ILE A 118 2.69 -11.06 -22.94
C ILE A 118 2.95 -12.57 -22.96
N ASN A 119 2.28 -13.32 -22.09
CA ASN A 119 2.46 -14.77 -21.92
C ASN A 119 2.05 -15.59 -23.15
N ARG A 120 1.14 -15.08 -24.00
CA ARG A 120 0.76 -15.70 -25.28
C ARG A 120 1.58 -15.20 -26.46
N SER A 121 2.43 -14.19 -26.27
CA SER A 121 3.26 -13.63 -27.32
C SER A 121 4.55 -14.44 -27.55
N LYS A 122 5.23 -14.16 -28.66
CA LYS A 122 6.58 -14.70 -28.94
C LYS A 122 7.66 -14.31 -27.91
N TYR A 123 7.36 -13.35 -27.03
CA TYR A 123 8.30 -12.84 -26.03
C TYR A 123 8.19 -13.55 -24.68
N ALA A 124 7.20 -14.42 -24.49
CA ALA A 124 6.96 -15.11 -23.23
C ALA A 124 8.17 -15.94 -22.78
N TYR A 125 8.42 -15.96 -21.48
CA TYR A 125 9.39 -16.84 -20.84
C TYR A 125 8.89 -17.24 -19.45
N LYS A 126 9.46 -18.30 -18.86
CA LYS A 126 9.06 -18.75 -17.51
C LYS A 126 9.48 -17.72 -16.46
N ASN A 127 8.67 -17.56 -15.42
CA ASN A 127 8.95 -16.72 -14.25
C ASN A 127 9.26 -15.25 -14.62
N MET A 128 8.42 -14.63 -15.46
CA MET A 128 8.52 -13.21 -15.76
C MET A 128 8.36 -12.38 -14.47
N ARG A 129 9.36 -11.54 -14.18
CA ARG A 129 9.35 -10.65 -13.03
C ARG A 129 9.13 -9.21 -13.51
N PHE A 130 8.06 -8.59 -13.03
CA PHE A 130 7.73 -7.21 -13.35
C PHE A 130 8.31 -6.31 -12.26
N ALA A 131 9.27 -5.47 -12.62
CA ALA A 131 9.70 -4.36 -11.76
C ALA A 131 8.63 -3.26 -11.72
N GLU A 132 7.95 -3.05 -12.85
CA GLU A 132 6.89 -2.06 -12.97
C GLU A 132 5.86 -2.51 -14.00
N LEU A 133 4.59 -2.22 -13.72
CA LEU A 133 3.48 -2.39 -14.65
C LEU A 133 2.44 -1.31 -14.34
N LYS A 134 2.25 -0.37 -15.27
CA LYS A 134 1.39 0.79 -15.07
C LYS A 134 0.72 1.25 -16.35
N LEU A 135 -0.22 2.17 -16.23
CA LEU A 135 -0.80 2.87 -17.36
C LEU A 135 0.30 3.74 -17.99
N LYS A 136 0.46 3.65 -19.31
CA LYS A 136 1.26 4.63 -20.07
C LYS A 136 0.54 5.97 -20.05
N GLU A 137 1.22 7.00 -19.59
CA GLU A 137 0.69 8.36 -19.54
C GLU A 137 0.15 8.80 -20.91
N PRO A 138 -1.15 9.14 -21.01
CA PRO A 138 -1.72 9.68 -22.23
C PRO A 138 -1.25 11.11 -22.51
N GLU A 139 -1.53 11.62 -23.71
CA GLU A 139 -1.09 12.97 -24.09
C GLU A 139 -1.73 14.04 -23.18
N LYS A 140 -0.88 14.81 -22.49
CA LYS A 140 -1.28 15.86 -21.53
C LYS A 140 -2.35 16.81 -22.05
N ALA A 141 -2.25 17.25 -23.30
CA ALA A 141 -3.22 18.19 -23.90
C ALA A 141 -4.61 17.56 -24.01
N LYS A 142 -4.68 16.29 -24.44
CA LYS A 142 -5.94 15.54 -24.60
C LYS A 142 -6.61 15.26 -23.26
N VAL A 143 -5.83 14.92 -22.22
CA VAL A 143 -6.36 14.74 -20.86
C VAL A 143 -6.97 16.04 -20.34
N TRP A 144 -6.31 17.19 -20.53
CA TRP A 144 -6.89 18.47 -20.13
C TRP A 144 -8.14 18.83 -20.92
N ASP A 145 -8.17 18.57 -22.21
CA ASP A 145 -9.34 18.82 -23.06
C ASP A 145 -10.53 17.93 -22.66
N TYR A 146 -10.29 16.68 -22.32
CA TYR A 146 -11.30 15.82 -21.70
C TYR A 146 -11.81 16.41 -20.38
N PHE A 147 -10.89 16.77 -19.48
CA PHE A 147 -11.23 17.13 -18.11
C PHE A 147 -11.87 18.52 -17.95
N ILE A 148 -11.42 19.51 -18.73
CA ILE A 148 -11.90 20.90 -18.67
C ILE A 148 -12.97 21.17 -19.71
N ASN A 149 -12.76 20.71 -20.95
CA ASN A 149 -13.60 21.05 -22.10
C ASN A 149 -14.64 19.96 -22.42
N HIS A 150 -14.69 18.88 -21.63
CA HIS A 150 -15.61 17.76 -21.82
C HIS A 150 -15.54 17.14 -23.22
N LYS A 151 -14.37 17.21 -23.86
CA LYS A 151 -14.15 16.52 -25.14
C LYS A 151 -14.07 15.01 -24.91
N GLU A 152 -14.56 14.25 -25.88
CA GLU A 152 -14.48 12.79 -25.85
C GLU A 152 -13.01 12.32 -25.89
N PHE A 153 -12.66 11.34 -25.05
CA PHE A 153 -11.32 10.76 -25.00
C PHE A 153 -11.31 9.39 -25.70
N LYS A 154 -10.67 9.29 -26.86
CA LYS A 154 -10.71 8.11 -27.76
C LYS A 154 -9.40 7.33 -27.89
N GLU A 155 -8.42 7.60 -27.04
CA GLU A 155 -7.14 6.90 -27.13
C GLU A 155 -7.23 5.49 -26.55
N ASP A 156 -6.48 4.56 -27.14
CA ASP A 156 -6.33 3.22 -26.59
C ASP A 156 -5.62 3.29 -25.23
N ARG A 157 -6.05 2.46 -24.28
CA ARG A 157 -5.33 2.29 -23.02
C ARG A 157 -4.12 1.39 -23.26
N ILE A 158 -2.94 1.90 -22.96
CA ILE A 158 -1.68 1.19 -23.11
C ILE A 158 -1.11 0.90 -21.72
N ALA A 159 -0.77 -0.35 -21.46
CA ALA A 159 -0.02 -0.74 -20.28
C ALA A 159 1.48 -0.71 -20.61
N SER A 160 2.27 0.07 -19.90
CA SER A 160 3.73 0.07 -19.96
C SER A 160 4.31 -0.80 -18.85
N PHE A 161 5.38 -1.54 -19.13
CA PHE A 161 6.00 -2.43 -18.16
C PHE A 161 7.53 -2.41 -18.25
N ILE A 162 8.16 -2.77 -17.13
CA ILE A 162 9.58 -3.12 -17.03
C ILE A 162 9.68 -4.56 -16.52
N LEU A 163 10.27 -5.44 -17.32
CA LEU A 163 10.55 -6.83 -16.98
C LEU A 163 12.03 -7.03 -16.64
N LEU A 164 12.32 -7.88 -15.65
CA LEU A 164 13.69 -8.27 -15.27
C LEU A 164 13.97 -9.73 -15.60
N LYS A 165 14.95 -9.97 -16.49
CA LYS A 165 15.37 -11.29 -16.95
C LYS A 165 16.88 -11.48 -16.76
N GLY A 166 17.28 -12.18 -15.70
CA GLY A 166 18.68 -12.18 -15.26
C GLY A 166 19.15 -10.74 -15.01
N SER A 167 20.30 -10.36 -15.56
CA SER A 167 20.83 -8.99 -15.56
C SER A 167 20.20 -8.03 -16.58
N GLN A 168 19.22 -8.46 -17.37
CA GLN A 168 18.58 -7.61 -18.40
C GLN A 168 17.29 -6.96 -17.89
N ALA A 169 17.17 -5.65 -18.11
CA ALA A 169 15.91 -4.93 -18.02
C ALA A 169 15.27 -4.81 -19.43
N ILE A 170 13.95 -5.01 -19.51
CA ILE A 170 13.20 -4.94 -20.76
C ILE A 170 12.03 -3.98 -20.58
N GLU A 171 12.02 -2.92 -21.38
CA GLU A 171 10.92 -1.97 -21.46
C GLU A 171 9.94 -2.39 -22.53
N GLY A 172 8.64 -2.44 -22.22
CA GLY A 172 7.64 -2.77 -23.22
C GLY A 172 6.27 -2.16 -22.98
N GLU A 173 5.40 -2.35 -23.97
CA GLU A 173 4.06 -1.82 -23.98
C GLU A 173 3.08 -2.87 -24.52
N VAL A 174 1.89 -2.92 -23.92
CA VAL A 174 0.74 -3.68 -24.40
C VAL A 174 -0.41 -2.72 -24.67
N ASN A 175 -0.96 -2.77 -25.87
CA ASN A 175 -2.23 -2.14 -26.16
C ASN A 175 -3.37 -3.04 -25.68
N LEU A 176 -4.17 -2.57 -24.71
CA LEU A 176 -5.20 -3.37 -24.05
C LEU A 176 -6.45 -3.57 -24.92
N ASN A 177 -6.64 -2.70 -25.92
CA ASN A 177 -7.74 -2.75 -26.87
C ASN A 177 -7.45 -3.79 -27.95
N THR A 178 -6.29 -3.68 -28.61
CA THR A 178 -5.88 -4.64 -29.65
C THR A 178 -5.32 -5.95 -29.09
N GLN A 179 -5.01 -6.00 -27.80
CA GLN A 179 -4.41 -7.13 -27.10
C GLN A 179 -3.08 -7.58 -27.71
N GLN A 180 -2.23 -6.61 -28.06
CA GLN A 180 -0.94 -6.85 -28.69
C GLN A 180 0.20 -6.19 -27.91
N VAL A 181 1.34 -6.86 -27.88
CA VAL A 181 2.61 -6.26 -27.46
C VAL A 181 3.08 -5.30 -28.57
N THR A 182 3.05 -4.00 -28.30
CA THR A 182 3.38 -2.94 -29.26
C THR A 182 4.82 -2.46 -29.16
N LYS A 183 5.47 -2.66 -28.00
CA LYS A 183 6.88 -2.33 -27.77
C LYS A 183 7.56 -3.43 -26.96
N TRP A 184 8.79 -3.77 -27.34
CA TRP A 184 9.66 -4.69 -26.62
C TRP A 184 11.12 -4.28 -26.85
N ASN A 185 11.72 -3.62 -25.87
CA ASN A 185 13.04 -3.00 -25.95
C ASN A 185 13.93 -3.52 -24.83
N VAL A 186 14.97 -4.29 -25.17
CA VAL A 186 15.96 -4.74 -24.19
C VAL A 186 16.90 -3.57 -23.90
N LEU A 187 16.92 -3.11 -22.65
CA LEU A 187 17.69 -1.95 -22.24
C LEU A 187 19.16 -2.36 -22.02
N LYS A 188 20.07 -1.67 -22.71
CA LYS A 188 21.50 -1.88 -22.56
C LYS A 188 22.01 -1.22 -21.27
N ASP A 189 22.96 -1.86 -20.60
CA ASP A 189 23.68 -1.31 -19.44
C ASP A 189 22.74 -0.81 -18.32
N THR A 190 21.58 -1.47 -18.17
CA THR A 190 20.52 -1.08 -17.24
C THR A 190 20.26 -2.21 -16.25
N HIS A 191 20.44 -1.92 -14.96
CA HIS A 191 20.08 -2.83 -13.87
C HIS A 191 18.64 -2.62 -13.44
N GLY A 192 18.01 -3.71 -12.99
CA GLY A 192 16.68 -3.65 -12.39
C GLY A 192 16.71 -3.13 -10.95
N MET A 193 15.54 -2.72 -10.46
CA MET A 193 15.33 -2.48 -9.04
C MET A 193 15.35 -3.80 -8.24
N VAL A 194 15.47 -3.69 -6.92
CA VAL A 194 15.33 -4.81 -5.99
C VAL A 194 13.87 -5.24 -5.92
N LEU A 195 13.63 -6.53 -6.08
CA LEU A 195 12.32 -7.16 -5.95
C LEU A 195 12.22 -7.96 -4.65
N LEU A 196 10.99 -8.24 -4.21
CA LEU A 196 10.74 -8.96 -2.97
C LEU A 196 11.39 -10.35 -2.95
N ASP A 197 11.41 -11.07 -4.07
CA ASP A 197 12.07 -12.37 -4.20
C ASP A 197 13.59 -12.29 -3.98
N ASN A 198 14.20 -11.12 -4.17
CA ASN A 198 15.63 -10.94 -3.91
C ASN A 198 15.95 -10.97 -2.40
N PHE A 199 15.02 -10.52 -1.53
CA PHE A 199 15.19 -10.62 -0.08
C PHE A 199 15.27 -12.08 0.36
N GLU A 200 14.34 -12.90 -0.12
CA GLU A 200 14.33 -14.33 0.18
C GLU A 200 15.57 -15.04 -0.40
N ALA A 201 15.97 -14.69 -1.62
CA ALA A 201 17.17 -15.26 -2.25
C ALA A 201 18.43 -14.93 -1.44
N VAL A 202 18.61 -13.68 -1.04
CA VAL A 202 19.74 -13.25 -0.21
C VAL A 202 19.76 -13.97 1.13
N GLN A 203 18.62 -14.07 1.82
CA GLN A 203 18.54 -14.81 3.09
C GLN A 203 18.97 -16.28 2.91
N ARG A 204 18.47 -16.98 1.88
CA ARG A 204 18.86 -18.37 1.59
C ARG A 204 20.36 -18.52 1.31
N VAL A 205 20.93 -17.60 0.53
CA VAL A 205 22.36 -17.61 0.18
C VAL A 205 23.24 -17.44 1.43
N ILE A 206 22.86 -16.52 2.31
CA ILE A 206 23.55 -16.27 3.58
C ILE A 206 23.48 -17.50 4.49
N GLU A 207 22.30 -18.09 4.64
CA GLU A 207 22.09 -19.26 5.51
C GLU A 207 22.88 -20.49 5.08
N THR A 208 23.06 -20.68 3.77
CA THR A 208 23.67 -21.88 3.19
C THR A 208 25.18 -21.76 2.93
N SER A 209 25.76 -20.55 2.94
CA SER A 209 27.20 -20.36 2.72
C SER A 209 28.03 -20.79 3.93
N LYS A 210 28.91 -21.78 3.73
CA LYS A 210 29.86 -22.24 4.75
C LYS A 210 30.88 -21.16 5.10
N GLU A 211 31.31 -20.38 4.13
CA GLU A 211 32.27 -19.29 4.29
C GLU A 211 31.68 -18.18 5.18
N TYR A 212 30.41 -17.85 4.97
CA TYR A 212 29.71 -16.86 5.80
C TYR A 212 29.45 -17.39 7.22
N GLN A 213 29.06 -18.67 7.35
CA GLN A 213 28.94 -19.35 8.65
C GLN A 213 30.25 -19.30 9.46
N GLU A 214 31.39 -19.49 8.79
CA GLU A 214 32.70 -19.38 9.46
C GLU A 214 33.01 -17.94 9.89
N ALA A 215 32.68 -16.94 9.08
CA ALA A 215 32.81 -15.53 9.45
C ALA A 215 31.92 -15.15 10.65
N LEU A 216 30.71 -15.70 10.72
CA LEU A 216 29.80 -15.55 11.86
C LEU A 216 30.34 -16.22 13.13
N ARG A 217 30.94 -17.42 13.00
CA ARG A 217 31.53 -18.15 14.12
C ARG A 217 32.67 -17.38 14.79
N LYS A 218 33.52 -16.68 14.01
CA LYS A 218 34.56 -15.77 14.53
C LYS A 218 33.98 -14.65 15.39
N ARG A 219 32.72 -14.27 15.15
CA ARG A 219 31.96 -13.22 15.86
C ARG A 219 31.09 -13.78 16.99
N GLY A 220 31.25 -15.06 17.34
CA GLY A 220 30.50 -15.71 18.42
C GLY A 220 29.07 -16.13 18.05
N ILE A 221 28.72 -16.11 16.77
CA ILE A 221 27.37 -16.46 16.28
C ILE A 221 27.44 -17.87 15.68
N THR A 222 26.79 -18.83 16.34
CA THR A 222 26.75 -20.24 15.91
C THR A 222 25.42 -20.64 15.28
N ASP A 223 24.34 -19.94 15.60
CA ASP A 223 23.01 -20.19 15.05
C ASP A 223 22.72 -19.20 13.92
N VAL A 224 23.03 -19.62 12.68
CA VAL A 224 22.88 -18.77 11.50
C VAL A 224 21.40 -18.49 11.18
N LYS A 225 20.46 -19.30 11.68
CA LYS A 225 19.03 -19.06 11.48
C LYS A 225 18.52 -17.82 12.23
N LYS A 226 19.29 -17.32 13.20
CA LYS A 226 19.01 -16.04 13.88
C LYS A 226 19.60 -14.85 13.14
N VAL A 227 20.32 -15.05 12.04
CA VAL A 227 20.93 -13.95 11.30
C VAL A 227 19.91 -13.44 10.28
N ILE A 228 19.53 -12.19 10.43
CA ILE A 228 18.61 -11.49 9.52
C ILE A 228 19.44 -10.73 8.50
N ALA A 229 19.41 -11.18 7.25
CA ALA A 229 20.11 -10.56 6.13
C ALA A 229 19.31 -9.38 5.56
N THR A 230 19.97 -8.25 5.32
CA THR A 230 19.35 -7.08 4.70
C THR A 230 20.04 -6.77 3.36
N PRO A 231 19.33 -6.92 2.23
CA PRO A 231 19.88 -6.66 0.90
C PRO A 231 19.96 -5.16 0.59
N LEU A 232 21.14 -4.72 0.19
CA LEU A 232 21.47 -3.34 -0.11
C LEU A 232 22.04 -3.19 -1.52
N THR A 233 21.57 -2.19 -2.25
CA THR A 233 22.20 -1.78 -3.51
C THR A 233 23.64 -1.33 -3.28
N VAL A 234 24.50 -1.56 -4.28
CA VAL A 234 25.96 -1.38 -4.12
C VAL A 234 26.46 -0.02 -4.62
N GLY A 235 25.60 0.79 -5.26
CA GLY A 235 26.00 2.02 -5.92
C GLY A 235 26.97 1.79 -7.09
N TYR A 236 27.79 2.80 -7.40
CA TYR A 236 28.82 2.69 -8.42
C TYR A 236 30.06 3.50 -8.03
N PHE A 237 31.19 2.81 -7.86
CA PHE A 237 32.45 3.41 -7.39
C PHE A 237 33.56 3.45 -8.45
N GLY A 238 33.20 3.35 -9.75
CA GLY A 238 34.19 3.30 -10.83
C GLY A 238 35.11 2.08 -10.75
N GLY A 239 34.65 0.99 -10.13
CA GLY A 239 35.41 -0.25 -9.92
C GLY A 239 36.33 -0.24 -8.69
N LYS A 240 36.39 0.85 -7.91
CA LYS A 240 37.21 0.93 -6.68
C LYS A 240 36.74 0.00 -5.56
N ASP A 241 35.48 -0.40 -5.60
CA ASP A 241 34.86 -1.42 -4.76
C ASP A 241 35.25 -2.85 -5.18
N GLY A 242 35.92 -3.02 -6.32
CA GLY A 242 36.30 -4.30 -6.91
C GLY A 242 35.11 -5.08 -7.46
N LEU A 243 34.00 -4.41 -7.77
CA LEU A 243 32.78 -5.02 -8.28
C LEU A 243 32.67 -4.81 -9.81
N ASP A 244 32.32 -5.89 -10.52
CA ASP A 244 32.04 -5.79 -11.95
C ASP A 244 30.65 -5.19 -12.17
N LYS A 245 30.61 -4.06 -12.90
CA LYS A 245 29.40 -3.31 -13.22
C LYS A 245 28.35 -4.12 -14.00
N GLN A 246 28.71 -5.26 -14.60
CA GLN A 246 27.77 -6.12 -15.34
C GLN A 246 27.00 -7.09 -14.44
N LEU A 247 27.45 -7.31 -13.20
CA LEU A 247 26.82 -8.28 -12.31
C LEU A 247 25.57 -7.72 -11.66
N ASN A 248 24.54 -8.57 -11.54
CA ASN A 248 23.34 -8.31 -10.77
C ASN A 248 23.60 -8.67 -9.30
N ILE A 249 24.07 -7.69 -8.52
CA ILE A 249 24.61 -7.94 -7.18
C ILE A 249 23.98 -7.04 -6.11
N LEU A 250 23.91 -7.60 -4.90
CA LEU A 250 23.54 -6.87 -3.69
C LEU A 250 24.61 -7.06 -2.62
N LYS A 251 24.90 -6.01 -1.88
CA LYS A 251 25.63 -6.11 -0.62
C LYS A 251 24.67 -6.50 0.49
N VAL A 252 25.17 -7.23 1.47
CA VAL A 252 24.38 -7.74 2.58
C VAL A 252 25.04 -7.31 3.87
N VAL A 253 24.32 -6.51 4.65
CA VAL A 253 24.61 -6.32 6.07
C VAL A 253 23.61 -7.13 6.88
N ALA A 254 24.01 -7.60 8.04
CA ALA A 254 23.21 -8.56 8.81
C ALA A 254 23.07 -8.15 10.26
N TYR A 255 21.99 -8.62 10.86
CA TYR A 255 21.62 -8.38 12.24
C TYR A 255 21.33 -9.70 12.93
N LEU A 256 21.40 -9.71 14.27
CA LEU A 256 21.05 -10.88 15.07
C LEU A 256 19.64 -10.74 15.64
N ASP A 257 18.79 -11.74 15.40
CA ASP A 257 17.51 -11.87 16.09
C ASP A 257 17.73 -12.43 17.50
N VAL A 258 17.49 -11.57 18.50
CA VAL A 258 17.54 -11.93 19.93
C VAL A 258 16.15 -12.23 20.51
N GLY A 259 15.09 -12.19 19.68
CA GLY A 259 13.72 -12.49 20.08
C GLY A 259 12.97 -11.32 20.73
N ASP A 260 13.46 -10.09 20.62
CA ASP A 260 12.81 -8.89 21.17
C ASP A 260 11.92 -8.14 20.16
N GLY A 261 11.87 -8.62 18.91
CA GLY A 261 11.12 -8.00 17.83
C GLY A 261 11.81 -6.80 17.18
N ASN A 262 13.10 -6.57 17.45
CA ASN A 262 13.86 -5.45 16.88
C ASN A 262 15.31 -5.84 16.51
N TYR A 263 15.47 -6.69 15.48
CA TYR A 263 16.80 -7.09 14.99
C TYR A 263 17.71 -5.90 14.65
N TRP A 264 17.16 -4.75 14.25
CA TRP A 264 17.92 -3.54 13.94
C TRP A 264 18.83 -3.07 15.08
N ALA A 265 18.48 -3.37 16.34
CA ALA A 265 19.29 -3.01 17.50
C ALA A 265 20.53 -3.90 17.72
N HIS A 266 20.71 -4.93 16.90
CA HIS A 266 21.70 -5.99 17.09
C HIS A 266 22.57 -6.19 15.82
N PRO A 267 23.28 -5.15 15.35
CA PRO A 267 24.09 -5.25 14.14
C PRO A 267 25.26 -6.23 14.30
N ILE A 268 25.54 -6.98 13.23
CA ILE A 268 26.75 -7.79 13.08
C ILE A 268 27.75 -6.91 12.31
N GLU A 269 28.40 -6.00 13.03
CA GLU A 269 29.26 -5.00 12.43
C GLU A 269 30.48 -5.59 11.70
N ASN A 270 30.99 -4.81 10.73
CA ASN A 270 32.20 -5.14 9.97
C ASN A 270 32.17 -6.52 9.31
N LEU A 271 30.99 -6.96 8.86
CA LEU A 271 30.80 -8.14 8.04
C LEU A 271 29.84 -7.81 6.90
N VAL A 272 30.34 -7.84 5.67
CA VAL A 272 29.54 -7.58 4.47
C VAL A 272 29.74 -8.71 3.48
N ALA A 273 28.65 -9.31 3.01
CA ALA A 273 28.69 -10.21 1.87
C ALA A 273 28.28 -9.48 0.58
N VAL A 274 28.82 -9.89 -0.55
CA VAL A 274 28.34 -9.51 -1.88
C VAL A 274 27.72 -10.75 -2.52
N VAL A 275 26.43 -10.69 -2.81
CA VAL A 275 25.66 -11.77 -3.41
C VAL A 275 25.42 -11.47 -4.88
N ASP A 276 25.79 -12.42 -5.74
CA ASP A 276 25.39 -12.46 -7.15
C ASP A 276 24.02 -13.13 -7.23
N LEU A 277 22.99 -12.36 -7.61
CA LEU A 277 21.60 -12.80 -7.65
C LEU A 277 21.33 -13.77 -8.80
N ASP A 278 22.08 -13.68 -9.90
CA ASP A 278 21.87 -14.57 -11.05
C ASP A 278 22.47 -15.95 -10.78
N LYS A 279 23.56 -16.01 -10.00
CA LYS A 279 24.21 -17.27 -9.57
C LYS A 279 23.74 -17.77 -8.21
N GLU A 280 22.92 -16.99 -7.50
CA GLU A 280 22.49 -17.20 -6.12
C GLU A 280 23.65 -17.66 -5.20
N LYS A 281 24.73 -16.87 -5.16
CA LYS A 281 25.89 -17.18 -4.29
C LYS A 281 26.62 -15.94 -3.82
N ILE A 282 27.35 -16.09 -2.72
CA ILE A 282 28.31 -15.09 -2.26
C ILE A 282 29.53 -15.11 -3.20
N ILE A 283 29.92 -13.95 -3.71
CA ILE A 283 31.10 -13.76 -4.57
C ILE A 283 32.25 -13.01 -3.87
N LYS A 284 31.96 -12.34 -2.76
CA LYS A 284 32.93 -11.61 -1.94
C LYS A 284 32.44 -11.54 -0.50
N ILE A 285 33.34 -11.68 0.47
CA ILE A 285 33.08 -11.37 1.88
C ILE A 285 34.12 -10.33 2.29
N GLU A 286 33.66 -9.21 2.84
CA GLU A 286 34.47 -8.16 3.43
C GLU A 286 34.38 -8.30 4.95
N GLU A 287 35.52 -8.59 5.59
CA GLU A 287 35.62 -8.70 7.06
C GLU A 287 36.51 -7.57 7.59
N GLY A 288 36.02 -6.84 8.59
CA GLY A 288 36.80 -5.87 9.37
C GLY A 288 37.02 -6.34 10.80
N SER A 289 37.29 -5.39 11.70
CA SER A 289 37.46 -5.67 13.13
C SER A 289 36.21 -6.31 13.74
N ILE A 290 36.40 -7.31 14.60
CA ILE A 290 35.32 -7.98 15.31
C ILE A 290 34.79 -7.05 16.41
N ILE A 291 33.54 -6.63 16.27
CA ILE A 291 32.81 -5.85 17.27
C ILE A 291 31.74 -6.75 17.89
N PRO A 292 31.66 -6.88 19.23
CA PRO A 292 30.62 -7.67 19.87
C PRO A 292 29.22 -7.15 19.50
N VAL A 293 28.31 -8.07 19.14
CA VAL A 293 26.90 -7.73 18.88
C VAL A 293 26.28 -7.13 20.16
N PRO A 294 25.64 -5.95 20.10
CA PRO A 294 24.89 -5.44 21.24
C PRO A 294 23.75 -6.40 21.59
N MET A 295 23.73 -6.99 22.78
CA MET A 295 22.74 -8.03 23.16
C MET A 295 21.56 -7.54 24.00
N ALA A 296 21.55 -6.26 24.40
CA ALA A 296 20.50 -5.72 25.26
C ALA A 296 19.19 -5.54 24.48
N ASN A 297 18.09 -6.11 24.98
CA ASN A 297 16.76 -5.97 24.35
C ASN A 297 16.36 -4.50 24.19
N ARG A 298 15.89 -4.13 22.99
CA ARG A 298 15.39 -2.80 22.60
C ARG A 298 14.07 -2.91 21.83
N PRO A 299 13.01 -3.52 22.40
CA PRO A 299 11.72 -3.61 21.71
C PRO A 299 11.12 -2.21 21.50
N TYR A 300 10.60 -1.94 20.29
CA TYR A 300 9.82 -0.72 20.00
C TYR A 300 8.30 -0.96 20.11
N MET A 301 7.87 -2.22 20.21
CA MET A 301 6.49 -2.60 20.49
C MET A 301 6.42 -3.25 21.87
N SER A 302 5.45 -2.83 22.69
CA SER A 302 5.15 -3.53 23.94
C SER A 302 4.13 -4.64 23.68
N ASN A 303 4.44 -5.86 24.08
CA ASN A 303 3.49 -6.99 24.04
C ASN A 303 2.32 -6.84 25.02
N LYS A 304 2.29 -5.77 25.83
CA LYS A 304 1.21 -5.48 26.77
C LYS A 304 0.55 -4.16 26.37
N PRO A 305 -0.76 -4.17 26.05
CA PRO A 305 -1.49 -2.92 25.85
C PRO A 305 -1.47 -2.14 27.17
N VAL A 306 -0.76 -1.01 27.19
CA VAL A 306 -0.79 -0.08 28.32
C VAL A 306 -2.02 0.79 28.11
N PRO A 307 -3.05 0.74 28.99
CA PRO A 307 -4.21 1.60 28.86
C PRO A 307 -3.77 3.06 28.86
N SER A 308 -4.22 3.83 27.88
CA SER A 308 -3.93 5.27 27.83
C SER A 308 -4.50 5.95 29.07
N LYS A 309 -3.68 6.76 29.73
CA LYS A 309 -4.12 7.63 30.83
C LYS A 309 -4.79 8.92 30.32
N LEU A 310 -4.82 9.13 29.01
CA LEU A 310 -5.37 10.32 28.38
C LEU A 310 -6.88 10.17 28.21
N LYS A 311 -7.61 11.28 28.41
CA LYS A 311 -9.04 11.34 28.09
C LYS A 311 -9.22 11.22 26.56
N PRO A 312 -10.29 10.57 26.07
CA PRO A 312 -10.55 10.44 24.63
C PRO A 312 -10.76 11.79 23.92
N LEU A 313 -10.21 11.93 22.71
CA LEU A 313 -10.55 12.97 21.74
C LEU A 313 -11.20 12.28 20.53
N ASN A 314 -12.39 12.73 20.13
CA ASN A 314 -13.06 12.21 18.93
C ASN A 314 -13.34 13.38 17.98
N ILE A 315 -12.89 13.26 16.73
CA ILE A 315 -13.25 14.18 15.65
C ILE A 315 -14.44 13.57 14.91
N THR A 316 -15.56 14.28 14.83
CA THR A 316 -16.79 13.77 14.22
C THR A 316 -17.33 14.73 13.16
N GLU A 317 -17.84 14.15 12.07
CA GLU A 317 -18.52 14.85 10.97
C GLU A 317 -19.91 14.23 10.81
N PRO A 318 -20.89 14.61 11.67
CA PRO A 318 -22.16 13.89 11.83
C PRO A 318 -23.07 13.93 10.60
N GLU A 319 -22.80 14.85 9.67
CA GLU A 319 -23.54 15.03 8.41
C GLU A 319 -22.78 14.45 7.20
N GLY A 320 -21.72 13.67 7.44
CA GLY A 320 -20.84 13.13 6.40
C GLY A 320 -19.72 14.10 6.03
N LYS A 321 -19.00 13.78 4.94
CA LYS A 321 -17.78 14.50 4.55
C LYS A 321 -18.09 15.69 3.64
N ASN A 322 -17.29 16.73 3.76
CA ASN A 322 -17.32 17.88 2.83
C ASN A 322 -16.65 17.58 1.47
N PHE A 323 -15.99 16.43 1.35
CA PHE A 323 -15.44 15.96 0.08
C PHE A 323 -16.28 14.81 -0.49
N SER A 324 -16.21 14.65 -1.80
CA SER A 324 -16.71 13.46 -2.49
C SER A 324 -15.65 12.89 -3.41
N ILE A 325 -15.67 11.57 -3.57
CA ILE A 325 -14.75 10.77 -4.37
C ILE A 325 -15.59 10.08 -5.44
N THR A 326 -15.41 10.47 -6.70
CA THR A 326 -16.06 9.84 -7.85
C THR A 326 -15.02 9.03 -8.60
N GLY A 327 -15.05 7.71 -8.47
CA GLY A 327 -13.94 6.86 -8.90
C GLY A 327 -12.65 7.26 -8.19
N GLN A 328 -11.71 7.83 -8.94
CA GLN A 328 -10.42 8.35 -8.44
C GLN A 328 -10.35 9.88 -8.41
N THR A 329 -11.47 10.58 -8.61
CA THR A 329 -11.51 12.05 -8.59
C THR A 329 -12.10 12.57 -7.29
N ILE A 330 -11.30 13.33 -6.54
CA ILE A 330 -11.69 14.02 -5.30
C ILE A 330 -12.21 15.42 -5.65
N HIS A 331 -13.35 15.78 -5.05
CA HIS A 331 -13.91 17.13 -5.05
C HIS A 331 -14.03 17.61 -3.61
N TRP A 332 -13.43 18.75 -3.28
CA TRP A 332 -13.47 19.31 -1.92
C TRP A 332 -13.45 20.83 -1.95
N GLY A 333 -14.52 21.48 -1.51
CA GLY A 333 -14.70 22.92 -1.66
C GLY A 333 -14.56 23.35 -3.12
N ASN A 334 -13.63 24.25 -3.41
CA ASN A 334 -13.32 24.69 -4.77
C ASN A 334 -12.27 23.81 -5.47
N TRP A 335 -11.67 22.84 -4.79
CA TRP A 335 -10.65 21.96 -5.35
C TRP A 335 -11.25 20.74 -6.03
N CYS A 336 -10.63 20.35 -7.15
CA CYS A 336 -10.92 19.11 -7.84
C CYS A 336 -9.59 18.52 -8.35
N LEU A 337 -9.34 17.26 -8.04
CA LEU A 337 -8.09 16.56 -8.37
C LEU A 337 -8.35 15.07 -8.57
N HIS A 338 -7.58 14.46 -9.45
CA HIS A 338 -7.49 13.01 -9.63
C HIS A 338 -6.36 12.44 -8.76
N VAL A 339 -6.57 11.24 -8.20
CA VAL A 339 -5.58 10.52 -7.40
C VAL A 339 -5.32 9.14 -7.98
N ALA A 340 -4.06 8.75 -8.05
CA ALA A 340 -3.63 7.42 -8.49
C ALA A 340 -2.50 6.90 -7.60
N LEU A 341 -2.23 5.59 -7.70
CA LEU A 341 -1.08 4.95 -7.09
C LEU A 341 -0.16 4.40 -8.17
N ASP A 342 1.13 4.64 -8.00
CA ASP A 342 2.24 4.12 -8.79
C ASP A 342 3.13 3.24 -7.91
N SER A 343 3.55 2.07 -8.40
CA SER A 343 4.30 1.08 -7.60
C SER A 343 5.70 1.58 -7.20
N ARG A 344 6.27 2.52 -7.94
CA ARG A 344 7.59 3.10 -7.66
C ARG A 344 7.48 4.25 -6.68
N VAL A 345 6.66 5.26 -7.00
CA VAL A 345 6.64 6.56 -6.30
C VAL A 345 5.44 6.77 -5.37
N GLY A 346 4.48 5.85 -5.36
CA GLY A 346 3.31 5.92 -4.49
C GLY A 346 2.24 6.86 -5.02
N LEU A 347 1.77 7.79 -4.18
CA LEU A 347 0.64 8.68 -4.50
C LEU A 347 0.97 9.66 -5.64
N GLN A 348 0.08 9.73 -6.62
CA GLN A 348 0.10 10.70 -7.70
C GLN A 348 -1.16 11.56 -7.66
N LEU A 349 -0.98 12.88 -7.82
CA LEU A 349 -2.06 13.85 -7.90
C LEU A 349 -2.08 14.47 -9.28
N SER A 350 -3.20 14.36 -9.98
CA SER A 350 -3.31 14.84 -11.37
C SER A 350 -4.56 15.69 -11.59
N THR A 351 -4.59 16.38 -12.73
CA THR A 351 -5.69 17.27 -13.17
C THR A 351 -6.19 18.23 -12.08
N VAL A 352 -5.27 18.74 -11.25
CA VAL A 352 -5.58 19.62 -10.12
C VAL A 352 -6.09 20.97 -10.63
N THR A 353 -7.30 21.31 -10.19
CA THR A 353 -7.99 22.55 -10.57
C THR A 353 -8.58 23.24 -9.36
N TYR A 354 -8.69 24.56 -9.46
CA TYR A 354 -9.41 25.39 -8.52
C TYR A 354 -10.59 26.06 -9.22
N LYS A 355 -11.78 25.97 -8.63
CA LYS A 355 -13.00 26.62 -9.13
C LYS A 355 -13.06 28.07 -8.63
N ASP A 356 -12.70 29.00 -9.51
CA ASP A 356 -12.73 30.43 -9.26
C ASP A 356 -13.96 31.05 -9.94
N LYS A 357 -14.89 31.61 -9.15
CA LYS A 357 -16.14 32.22 -9.63
C LYS A 357 -16.92 31.35 -10.63
N GLY A 358 -16.98 30.05 -10.36
CA GLY A 358 -17.69 29.09 -11.22
C GLY A 358 -16.82 28.41 -12.29
N VAL A 359 -15.62 28.92 -12.59
CA VAL A 359 -14.75 28.45 -13.66
C VAL A 359 -13.60 27.61 -13.11
N LYS A 360 -13.40 26.40 -13.64
CA LYS A 360 -12.21 25.58 -13.30
C LYS A 360 -10.95 26.19 -13.91
N ARG A 361 -9.97 26.51 -13.07
CA ARG A 361 -8.65 27.01 -13.46
C ARG A 361 -7.61 25.93 -13.17
N LYS A 362 -6.76 25.64 -14.16
CA LYS A 362 -5.66 24.66 -14.02
C LYS A 362 -4.67 25.15 -12.98
N VAL A 363 -4.27 24.28 -12.06
CA VAL A 363 -3.24 24.55 -11.04
C VAL A 363 -2.03 23.64 -11.25
N MET A 364 -2.26 22.33 -11.35
CA MET A 364 -1.20 21.34 -11.57
C MET A 364 -1.72 20.23 -12.47
N TYR A 365 -0.93 19.82 -13.48
CA TYR A 365 -1.32 18.70 -14.33
C TYR A 365 -1.06 17.36 -13.65
N GLU A 366 0.13 17.20 -13.08
CA GLU A 366 0.52 16.04 -12.31
C GLU A 366 1.61 16.45 -11.31
N GLY A 367 1.56 15.87 -10.12
CA GLY A 367 2.59 15.98 -9.10
C GLY A 367 2.65 14.71 -8.27
N ASN A 368 3.86 14.22 -8.05
CA ASN A 368 4.17 13.03 -7.25
C ASN A 368 5.60 13.15 -6.69
N LEU A 369 6.00 12.20 -5.86
CA LEU A 369 7.39 12.08 -5.44
C LEU A 369 8.27 11.80 -6.67
N GLY A 370 9.23 12.68 -6.98
CA GLY A 370 10.19 12.39 -8.05
C GLY A 370 11.17 11.28 -7.68
N GLY A 371 11.66 11.33 -6.44
CA GLY A 371 12.56 10.35 -5.85
C GLY A 371 13.08 10.84 -4.50
N MET A 372 13.70 9.96 -3.73
CA MET A 372 14.42 10.33 -2.51
C MET A 372 15.71 9.53 -2.39
N VAL A 373 16.63 10.03 -1.56
CA VAL A 373 17.89 9.36 -1.27
C VAL A 373 18.22 9.47 0.22
N VAL A 374 18.75 8.39 0.82
CA VAL A 374 19.26 8.36 2.20
C VAL A 374 20.76 7.98 2.17
N PRO A 375 21.66 8.94 1.91
CA PRO A 375 23.10 8.71 1.88
C PRO A 375 23.70 8.73 3.29
N TYR A 376 24.47 7.69 3.62
CA TYR A 376 25.23 7.62 4.87
C TYR A 376 26.60 8.30 4.72
N GLY A 377 27.12 8.82 5.83
CA GLY A 377 28.39 9.57 5.87
C GLY A 377 29.58 8.78 6.46
N ASP A 378 29.39 7.51 6.79
CA ASP A 378 30.43 6.67 7.40
C ASP A 378 31.22 5.92 6.31
N PRO A 379 32.57 6.03 6.28
CA PRO A 379 33.41 5.42 5.25
C PRO A 379 33.73 3.93 5.50
N ASP A 380 33.33 3.35 6.64
CA ASP A 380 33.67 1.98 6.97
C ASP A 380 32.99 0.97 6.03
N ILE A 381 33.53 -0.26 6.00
CA ILE A 381 33.16 -1.31 5.04
C ILE A 381 31.66 -1.62 5.02
N GLY A 382 31.00 -1.49 6.17
CA GLY A 382 29.56 -1.70 6.34
C GLY A 382 28.68 -0.54 5.88
N TRP A 383 29.26 0.59 5.48
CA TRP A 383 28.56 1.86 5.36
C TRP A 383 28.83 2.65 4.09
N TYR A 384 30.06 2.65 3.55
CA TYR A 384 30.47 3.56 2.47
C TYR A 384 29.58 3.54 1.21
N PHE A 385 28.85 2.45 0.98
CA PHE A 385 28.00 2.22 -0.18
C PHE A 385 26.52 2.52 0.08
N LYS A 386 26.12 2.74 1.34
CA LYS A 386 24.74 2.96 1.73
C LYS A 386 24.25 4.33 1.27
N SER A 387 23.48 4.33 0.19
CA SER A 387 22.81 5.52 -0.35
C SER A 387 21.47 5.11 -0.97
N TYR A 388 20.55 4.63 -0.13
CA TYR A 388 19.26 4.10 -0.54
C TYR A 388 18.52 5.07 -1.45
N LEU A 389 18.15 4.64 -2.65
CA LEU A 389 17.20 5.35 -3.49
C LEU A 389 15.82 4.72 -3.32
N ASP A 390 15.16 4.97 -2.20
CA ASP A 390 14.01 4.21 -1.70
C ASP A 390 12.95 3.92 -2.77
N SER A 391 12.48 4.95 -3.48
CA SER A 391 11.48 4.77 -4.53
C SER A 391 12.03 4.06 -5.77
N GLY A 392 13.25 4.40 -6.21
CA GLY A 392 13.84 3.90 -7.46
C GLY A 392 14.37 2.47 -7.36
N GLU A 393 14.94 2.10 -6.22
CA GLU A 393 15.58 0.80 -6.00
C GLU A 393 14.67 -0.19 -5.30
N TYR A 394 13.67 0.25 -4.53
CA TYR A 394 12.83 -0.64 -3.71
C TYR A 394 11.33 -0.51 -3.96
N GLY A 395 10.87 0.58 -4.58
CA GLY A 395 9.46 0.78 -4.93
C GLY A 395 8.60 1.12 -3.71
N MET A 396 8.61 2.39 -3.31
CA MET A 396 7.85 2.88 -2.16
C MET A 396 6.34 2.67 -2.30
N GLY A 397 5.81 2.68 -3.53
CA GLY A 397 4.41 2.35 -3.79
C GLY A 397 4.08 0.91 -3.44
N THR A 398 4.91 -0.04 -3.89
CA THR A 398 4.81 -1.46 -3.52
C THR A 398 4.96 -1.67 -2.01
N LEU A 399 5.82 -0.89 -1.35
CA LEU A 399 6.09 -0.96 0.09
C LEU A 399 5.14 -0.10 0.95
N THR A 400 4.00 0.34 0.40
CA THR A 400 3.03 1.15 1.15
C THR A 400 2.58 0.43 2.41
N SER A 401 2.71 1.10 3.56
CA SER A 401 2.18 0.62 4.84
C SER A 401 0.69 0.94 4.94
N SER A 402 -0.13 -0.07 5.27
CA SER A 402 -1.55 0.12 5.52
C SER A 402 -1.76 1.03 6.73
N ILE A 403 -2.49 2.13 6.53
CA ILE A 403 -2.81 3.11 7.57
C ILE A 403 -3.53 2.46 8.74
N LEU A 404 -3.04 2.68 9.97
CA LEU A 404 -3.71 2.32 11.21
C LEU A 404 -4.72 3.41 11.61
N PRO A 405 -6.05 3.16 11.51
CA PRO A 405 -7.06 4.19 11.76
C PRO A 405 -7.03 4.69 13.22
N GLY A 406 -7.12 6.01 13.41
CA GLY A 406 -7.06 6.65 14.72
C GLY A 406 -5.66 6.73 15.35
N THR A 407 -4.61 6.27 14.63
CA THR A 407 -3.20 6.40 15.03
C THR A 407 -2.41 7.14 13.95
N ASP A 408 -2.36 6.59 12.73
CA ASP A 408 -1.63 7.19 11.60
C ASP A 408 -2.45 8.30 10.92
N ALA A 409 -3.78 8.16 10.93
CA ALA A 409 -4.75 9.13 10.44
C ALA A 409 -5.88 9.33 11.47
N PRO A 410 -6.46 10.55 11.57
CA PRO A 410 -7.51 10.87 12.55
C PRO A 410 -8.84 10.15 12.33
#